data_AF-A0A7Y6TWE3-F1
#
_entry.id   AF-A0A7Y6TWE3-F1
#
_cell.length_a   1.000
_cell.length_b   1.000
_cell.length_c   1.000
_cell.angle_alpha   90.00
_cell.angle_beta   90.00
_cell.angle_gamma   90.00
#
_symmetry.space_group_name_H-M   'P 1'
#
loop_
_entity.id
_entity.type
_entity.pdbx_description
1 polymer ?
#
loop_
_entity_poly.entity_id
_entity_poly.type
_entity_poly.pdbx_seq_one_letter_code
_entity_poly.pdbx_strand_id
1 'polypeptide(L)'
;MPHPDTPADDFEKTFVLRRRPDESGADYVRDTGEWIARCVQRALHLNPTLWASEVTPMVLDMSTVQRFRLMSPEDVAAQLPLPTRHPG
;
A
#
# COMPACT_ATOMS: atom_id res chain seq x y z
N MET A 1 -60.63 -16.31 10.56
CA MET A 1 -59.44 -16.19 11.43
C MET A 1 -58.21 -16.45 10.57
N PRO A 2 -57.43 -15.44 10.15
CA PRO A 2 -56.10 -15.66 9.57
C PRO A 2 -55.00 -15.55 10.64
N HIS A 3 -54.00 -16.43 10.53
CA HIS A 3 -52.83 -16.56 11.40
C HIS A 3 -51.95 -15.29 11.43
N PRO A 4 -51.38 -14.89 12.58
CA PRO A 4 -50.20 -14.05 12.63
C PRO A 4 -48.94 -14.91 12.62
N ASP A 5 -47.82 -14.29 12.25
CA ASP A 5 -46.46 -14.79 12.42
C ASP A 5 -45.90 -15.64 11.27
N THR A 6 -45.36 -14.96 10.25
CA THR A 6 -43.95 -15.15 9.90
C THR A 6 -43.45 -13.91 9.12
N PRO A 7 -42.63 -13.01 9.70
CA PRO A 7 -41.73 -12.18 8.90
C PRO A 7 -40.50 -13.02 8.54
N ALA A 8 -40.65 -13.93 7.57
CA ALA A 8 -39.50 -14.49 6.90
C ALA A 8 -39.20 -13.58 5.71
N ASP A 9 -38.20 -12.72 5.86
CA ASP A 9 -37.10 -12.52 4.90
C ASP A 9 -36.31 -11.25 5.27
N ASP A 10 -35.65 -11.24 6.44
CA ASP A 10 -34.53 -10.32 6.65
C ASP A 10 -33.30 -10.98 6.01
N PHE A 11 -33.30 -11.05 4.68
CA PHE A 11 -32.10 -11.46 3.96
C PHE A 11 -31.07 -10.36 4.20
N GLU A 12 -30.05 -10.65 5.01
CA GLU A 12 -28.85 -9.83 5.13
C GLU A 12 -28.37 -9.46 3.73
N LYS A 13 -28.63 -8.21 3.34
CA LYS A 13 -28.16 -7.66 2.07
C LYS A 13 -26.64 -7.71 2.12
N THR A 14 -26.07 -8.68 1.41
CA THR A 14 -24.64 -8.71 1.15
C THR A 14 -24.33 -7.53 0.23
N PHE A 15 -23.98 -6.39 0.83
CA PHE A 15 -23.50 -5.24 0.09
C PHE A 15 -22.19 -5.64 -0.57
N VAL A 16 -22.23 -5.85 -1.89
CA VAL A 16 -20.99 -5.94 -2.67
C VAL A 16 -20.38 -4.54 -2.61
N LEU A 17 -19.44 -4.33 -1.70
CA LEU A 17 -18.58 -3.16 -1.66
C LEU A 17 -17.81 -3.14 -2.98
N ARG A 18 -18.42 -2.51 -3.99
CA ARG A 18 -17.74 -2.06 -5.20
C ARG A 18 -16.82 -0.92 -4.74
N ARG A 19 -15.73 -1.27 -4.05
CA ARG A 19 -14.61 -0.36 -3.88
C ARG A 19 -14.28 0.14 -5.28
N ARG A 20 -14.57 1.41 -5.54
CA ARG A 20 -13.94 2.09 -6.67
C ARG A 20 -12.44 1.96 -6.42
N PRO A 21 -11.66 1.41 -7.37
CA PRO A 21 -10.20 1.36 -7.23
C PRO A 21 -9.56 2.76 -7.10
N ASP A 22 -10.35 3.82 -7.25
CA ASP A 22 -9.95 5.22 -7.25
C ASP A 22 -9.89 5.89 -5.86
N GLU A 23 -10.49 5.28 -4.82
CA GLU A 23 -10.63 5.95 -3.50
C GLU A 23 -9.44 5.73 -2.55
N SER A 24 -8.52 4.83 -2.92
CA SER A 24 -7.19 4.81 -2.33
C SER A 24 -6.28 5.37 -3.40
N GLY A 25 -5.75 6.59 -3.25
CA GLY A 25 -4.82 7.20 -4.20
C GLY A 25 -3.51 6.43 -4.45
N ALA A 26 -3.46 5.14 -4.09
CA ALA A 26 -2.48 4.17 -4.52
C ALA A 26 -2.68 3.91 -6.02
N ASP A 27 -2.12 4.80 -6.81
CA ASP A 27 -2.05 4.69 -8.26
C ASP A 27 -1.48 3.31 -8.64
N TYR A 28 -2.24 2.58 -9.48
CA TYR A 28 -1.97 1.18 -9.82
C TYR A 28 -0.53 1.01 -10.32
N VAL A 29 0.25 0.20 -9.60
CA VAL A 29 1.65 -0.04 -9.95
C VAL A 29 1.73 -1.12 -11.02
N ARG A 30 2.16 -0.75 -12.22
CA ARG A 30 2.14 -1.65 -13.39
C ARG A 30 3.15 -2.79 -13.29
N ASP A 31 4.33 -2.53 -12.74
CA ASP A 31 5.44 -3.49 -12.65
C ASP A 31 6.32 -3.27 -11.42
N THR A 32 7.10 -4.29 -11.07
CA THR A 32 8.14 -4.23 -10.02
C THR A 32 9.10 -3.07 -10.20
N GLY A 33 9.54 -2.78 -11.43
CA GLY A 33 10.45 -1.66 -11.70
C GLY A 33 9.82 -0.31 -11.36
N GLU A 34 8.53 -0.14 -11.67
CA GLU A 34 7.78 1.07 -11.30
C GLU A 34 7.61 1.18 -9.78
N TRP A 35 7.30 0.05 -9.13
CA TRP A 35 7.21 -0.04 -7.66
C TRP A 35 8.52 0.41 -7.00
N ILE A 36 9.66 -0.11 -7.48
CA ILE A 36 10.99 0.25 -6.97
C ILE A 36 11.27 1.73 -7.18
N ALA A 37 10.98 2.26 -8.37
CA ALA A 37 11.22 3.68 -8.68
C ALA A 37 10.42 4.61 -7.75
N ARG A 38 9.15 4.31 -7.51
CA ARG A 38 8.30 5.11 -6.59
C ARG A 38 8.78 5.03 -5.15
N CYS A 39 9.13 3.83 -4.68
CA CYS A 39 9.72 3.63 -3.36
C CYS A 39 10.99 4.48 -3.18
N VAL A 40 11.92 4.42 -4.14
CA VAL A 40 13.18 5.18 -4.10
C VAL A 40 12.91 6.68 -4.15
N GLN A 41 12.06 7.16 -5.05
CA GLN A 41 11.70 8.58 -5.14
C GLN A 41 11.10 9.10 -3.85
N ARG A 42 10.18 8.34 -3.24
CA ARG A 42 9.57 8.72 -1.96
C ARG A 42 10.59 8.74 -0.83
N ALA A 43 11.47 7.75 -0.76
CA ALA A 43 12.53 7.69 0.25
C ALA A 43 13.50 8.88 0.15
N LEU A 44 13.90 9.26 -1.07
CA LEU A 44 14.75 10.44 -1.31
C LEU A 44 14.03 11.75 -0.99
N HIS A 45 12.72 11.82 -1.24
CA HIS A 45 11.92 12.98 -0.85
C HIS A 45 11.80 13.11 0.68
N LEU A 46 11.64 11.99 1.40
CA LEU A 46 11.60 11.96 2.85
C LEU A 46 12.97 12.25 3.48
N ASN A 47 14.04 11.80 2.84
CA ASN A 47 15.42 11.95 3.31
C ASN A 47 16.33 12.37 2.15
N PRO A 48 16.45 13.68 1.86
CA PRO A 48 17.26 14.19 0.76
C PRO A 48 18.78 14.02 0.97
N THR A 49 19.18 13.59 2.16
CA THR A 49 20.58 13.27 2.50
C THR A 49 21.02 11.88 2.03
N LEU A 50 20.08 11.04 1.59
CA LEU A 50 20.36 9.72 1.07
C LEU A 50 20.61 9.76 -0.44
N TRP A 51 21.36 8.78 -0.93
CA TRP A 51 21.53 8.60 -2.36
C TRP A 51 20.70 7.45 -2.90
N ALA A 52 20.24 7.59 -4.14
CA ALA A 52 19.49 6.55 -4.84
C ALA A 52 20.26 5.23 -4.83
N SER A 53 21.58 5.27 -5.00
CA SER A 53 22.48 4.11 -4.96
C SER A 53 22.45 3.33 -3.63
N GLU A 54 22.14 4.00 -2.51
CA GLU A 54 22.03 3.35 -1.20
C GLU A 54 20.62 2.78 -0.98
N VAL A 55 19.60 3.47 -1.49
CA VAL A 55 18.19 3.13 -1.28
C VAL A 55 17.72 2.03 -2.25
N THR A 56 18.12 2.09 -3.52
CA THR A 56 17.74 1.13 -4.55
C THR A 56 17.98 -0.33 -4.14
N PRO A 57 19.16 -0.75 -3.65
CA PRO A 57 19.36 -2.14 -3.25
C PRO A 57 18.47 -2.56 -2.06
N MET A 58 18.16 -1.65 -1.13
CA MET A 58 17.25 -1.95 0.00
C MET A 58 15.81 -2.17 -0.49
N VAL A 59 15.33 -1.29 -1.38
CA VAL A 59 14.00 -1.41 -1.98
C VAL A 59 13.91 -2.66 -2.85
N LEU A 60 14.99 -3.01 -3.56
CA LEU A 60 15.05 -4.22 -4.39
C LEU A 60 14.94 -5.48 -3.55
N ASP A 61 15.63 -5.55 -2.40
CA ASP A 61 15.46 -6.62 -1.42
C ASP A 61 14.01 -6.69 -0.90
N MET A 62 13.44 -5.55 -0.49
CA MET A 62 12.04 -5.47 -0.05
C MET A 62 11.04 -5.92 -1.11
N SER A 63 11.33 -5.68 -2.40
CA SER A 63 10.47 -6.10 -3.51
C SER A 63 10.37 -7.63 -3.66
N THR A 64 11.30 -8.39 -3.07
CA THR A 64 11.25 -9.86 -3.05
C THR A 64 10.37 -10.40 -1.92
N VAL A 65 10.06 -9.57 -0.92
CA VAL A 65 9.26 -9.97 0.24
C VAL A 65 7.76 -9.71 -0.02
N GLN A 66 6.95 -10.77 -0.03
CA GLN A 66 5.51 -10.67 -0.32
C GLN A 66 4.77 -9.65 0.55
N ARG A 67 5.15 -9.50 1.83
CA ARG A 67 4.50 -8.54 2.73
C ARG A 67 4.53 -7.10 2.23
N PHE A 68 5.65 -6.70 1.61
CA PHE A 68 5.83 -5.34 1.11
C PHE A 68 5.14 -5.13 -0.25
N ARG A 69 4.94 -6.21 -1.01
CA ARG A 69 4.17 -6.18 -2.27
C ARG A 69 2.68 -5.90 -2.08
N LEU A 70 2.15 -6.15 -0.88
CA LEU A 70 0.75 -5.87 -0.53
C LEU A 70 0.56 -4.44 -0.03
N MET A 71 1.64 -3.66 0.09
CA MET A 71 1.62 -2.28 0.57
C MET A 71 1.90 -1.30 -0.58
N SER A 72 1.42 -0.06 -0.43
CA SER A 72 1.75 1.03 -1.35
C SER A 72 3.25 1.31 -1.34
N PRO A 73 3.88 1.63 -2.48
CA PRO A 73 5.31 1.95 -2.53
C PRO A 73 5.68 3.07 -1.55
N GLU A 74 4.79 4.05 -1.40
CA GLU A 74 4.97 5.18 -0.51
C GLU A 74 5.00 4.79 0.97
N ASP A 75 4.14 3.85 1.39
CA ASP A 75 4.12 3.31 2.75
C ASP A 75 5.35 2.43 3.02
N VAL A 76 5.82 1.70 2.02
CA VAL A 76 7.05 0.90 2.15
C VAL A 76 8.28 1.79 2.21
N ALA A 77 8.32 2.86 1.43
CA ALA A 77 9.39 3.84 1.49
C ALA A 77 9.50 4.51 2.86
N ALA A 78 8.36 4.75 3.53
CA ALA A 78 8.34 5.27 4.89
C ALA A 78 8.83 4.26 5.94
N GLN A 79 8.73 2.96 5.67
CA GLN A 79 9.19 1.87 6.54
C GLN A 79 10.63 1.43 6.25
N LEU A 80 11.29 2.02 5.25
CA LEU A 80 12.70 1.73 4.99
C LEU A 80 13.50 2.03 6.27
N PRO A 81 14.37 1.10 6.72
CA PRO A 81 15.27 1.32 7.84
C PRO A 81 16.40 2.26 7.39
N LEU A 82 16.03 3.48 7.00
CA LEU A 82 16.96 4.50 6.55
C LEU A 82 17.76 4.94 7.78
N PRO A 83 19.09 5.00 7.69
CA PRO A 83 19.88 5.61 8.73
C PRO A 83 19.42 7.08 8.81
N THR A 84 18.69 7.43 9.86
CA THR A 84 18.41 8.82 10.20
C THR A 84 19.76 9.44 10.53
N ARG A 85 20.42 10.01 9.52
CA ARG A 85 21.67 10.74 9.71
C ARG A 85 21.29 12.01 10.46
N HIS A 86 21.29 11.92 11.79
CA HIS A 86 21.13 13.07 12.66
C HIS A 86 22.15 14.12 12.22
N PRO A 87 21.74 15.37 11.96
CA PRO A 87 22.70 16.45 11.85
C PRO A 87 23.38 16.56 13.23
N GLY A 88 24.66 16.21 13.26
CA GLY A 88 25.55 16.50 14.38
C GLY A 88 26.09 17.92 14.30
#